data_AF-A0A2W4IT77-F1
#
_entry.id   AF-A0A2W4IT77-F1
#
_cell.length_a   1.000
_cell.length_b   1.000
_cell.length_c   1.000
_cell.angle_alpha   90.00
_cell.angle_beta   90.00
_cell.angle_gamma   90.00
#
_symmetry.space_group_name_H-M   'P 1'
#
loop_
_entity.id
_entity.type
_entity.pdbx_description
1 polymer ?
#
loop_
_entity_poly.entity_id
_entity_poly.type
_entity_poly.pdbx_seq_one_letter_code
_entity_poly.pdbx_strand_id
1 'polypeptide(L)'
;MFSSSEFRTDGKIQILTRSLHTAVSILLTMALLLPAPALALDKSTESDVVPRCLINLDLCTLAYQLYHQSLCLPLDPWYDVFSRVGSDRRDNICRFTHEYAAKLGNPMTMATIASGDSSHNGYYSGPNAARGWANSNTNLDPIITNYQQIDARLPAFTRDGEIFIALTAPSYLTKNIKTIEGMRYRSKPTGFPYNDVERFQIRQYIDGDDHLVVFEGGTGVAGNTEPAWSLMGFVLMRKTATGRDAYIVFRGSRSGSALSKTVWKAQDYIGTAKGNPDWITDLRSGKQIQQPLISKVGTVTQGFAESLPTMLGPITACCKYLEQKYSPPEHIYVTGHSLGAGLASQFVSAVVQGGYGDELRNEVKSWPWNNTTLTAYAQPIPGNPDWAASFDKTSPTAEHYWVEGDDVVEATAGRMVGLLIDKGEHCGEQKKLNKIASCNDNPHEVFVIRGALLRDMPKDALIASLGSESTWGYYDSFAKMIAGEPKSFVATGAQGAKIVTPENLQNMLQKYNFGGETEQWLEHVYARMIADKSSYIGPKFQSTLDERQKLVMDIVGRMRKPPAADAAQELDTLANDFTSLDGNLGLENEEQWVYTAMILDRVQKTGLSIKDLQSNTTINTCLESKAN
;
A
#
# COMPACT_ATOMS: atom_id res chain seq x y z
N MET A 1 -59.56 63.60 -57.66
CA MET A 1 -59.67 64.96 -58.23
C MET A 1 -59.78 65.91 -57.05
N PHE A 2 -58.76 66.76 -56.83
CA PHE A 2 -58.69 67.87 -55.85
C PHE A 2 -58.85 67.48 -54.36
N SER A 3 -58.21 68.07 -53.35
CA SER A 3 -57.14 69.06 -53.21
C SER A 3 -56.75 69.07 -51.72
N SER A 4 -55.46 69.23 -51.44
CA SER A 4 -54.83 69.92 -50.28
C SER A 4 -55.64 70.26 -49.01
N SER A 5 -55.08 69.90 -47.84
CA SER A 5 -54.56 70.85 -46.82
C SER A 5 -54.03 70.02 -45.64
N GLU A 6 -52.71 69.87 -45.46
CA GLU A 6 -51.83 70.74 -44.67
C GLU A 6 -52.44 71.25 -43.35
N PHE A 7 -51.95 70.70 -42.23
CA PHE A 7 -51.33 71.53 -41.20
C PHE A 7 -50.13 70.82 -40.57
N ARG A 8 -49.02 71.54 -40.58
CA ARG A 8 -47.73 71.29 -39.95
C ARG A 8 -47.79 71.53 -38.43
N THR A 9 -46.67 71.16 -37.80
CA THR A 9 -46.09 71.57 -36.50
C THR A 9 -46.18 70.51 -35.41
N ASP A 10 -45.12 70.16 -34.69
CA ASP A 10 -43.71 70.54 -34.84
C ASP A 10 -42.81 69.59 -34.04
N GLY A 11 -41.61 69.43 -34.60
CA GLY A 11 -40.33 69.27 -33.92
C GLY A 11 -40.27 68.55 -32.57
N LYS A 12 -39.83 67.28 -32.60
CA LYS A 12 -38.98 66.69 -31.54
C LYS A 12 -38.36 65.33 -31.89
N ILE A 13 -37.97 65.07 -33.14
CA ILE A 13 -37.30 63.81 -33.49
C ILE A 13 -36.19 64.06 -34.52
N GLN A 14 -35.09 64.68 -34.11
CA GLN A 14 -33.85 64.60 -34.89
C GLN A 14 -32.56 64.70 -34.05
N ILE A 15 -32.66 64.71 -32.72
CA ILE A 15 -31.49 64.64 -31.81
C ILE A 15 -31.37 63.25 -31.15
N LEU A 16 -32.42 62.40 -31.18
CA LEU A 16 -32.35 61.06 -30.60
C LEU A 16 -31.72 59.99 -31.50
N THR A 17 -31.73 60.14 -32.82
CA THR A 17 -31.29 59.06 -33.74
C THR A 17 -29.78 59.03 -33.99
N ARG A 18 -29.06 60.13 -33.76
CA ARG A 18 -27.58 60.14 -33.81
C ARG A 18 -26.93 59.65 -32.53
N SER A 19 -27.49 60.00 -31.36
CA SER A 19 -26.98 59.50 -30.07
C SER A 19 -27.23 58.00 -29.88
N LEU A 20 -28.29 57.43 -30.50
CA LEU A 20 -28.55 56.00 -30.43
C LEU A 20 -27.62 55.17 -31.32
N HIS A 21 -27.21 55.68 -32.50
CA HIS A 21 -26.23 54.97 -33.35
C HIS A 21 -24.83 55.00 -32.75
N THR A 22 -24.40 56.11 -32.14
CA THR A 22 -23.10 56.16 -31.48
C THR A 22 -23.08 55.34 -30.18
N ALA A 23 -24.18 55.33 -29.41
CA ALA A 23 -24.28 54.48 -28.21
C ALA A 23 -24.38 52.99 -28.55
N VAL A 24 -25.08 52.59 -29.61
CA VAL A 24 -25.14 51.19 -30.06
C VAL A 24 -23.81 50.74 -30.66
N SER A 25 -23.08 51.59 -31.38
CA SER A 25 -21.73 51.24 -31.87
C SER A 25 -20.70 51.14 -30.74
N ILE A 26 -20.78 51.98 -29.70
CA ILE A 26 -19.89 51.87 -28.52
C ILE A 26 -20.24 50.67 -27.65
N LEU A 27 -21.52 50.33 -27.50
CA LEU A 27 -21.94 49.09 -26.81
C LEU A 27 -21.56 47.83 -27.61
N LEU A 28 -21.56 47.88 -28.95
CA LEU A 28 -21.09 46.76 -29.77
C LEU A 28 -19.56 46.60 -29.74
N THR A 29 -18.78 47.70 -29.67
CA THR A 29 -17.31 47.60 -29.48
C THR A 29 -16.89 47.30 -28.05
N MET A 30 -17.66 47.69 -27.03
CA MET A 30 -17.41 47.23 -25.65
C MET A 30 -17.87 45.78 -25.41
N ALA A 31 -18.87 45.28 -26.14
CA ALA A 31 -19.21 43.85 -26.13
C ALA A 31 -18.17 42.96 -26.86
N LEU A 32 -17.30 43.56 -27.69
CA LEU A 32 -16.13 42.91 -28.31
C LEU A 32 -14.83 43.11 -27.50
N LEU A 33 -14.90 43.80 -26.36
CA LEU A 33 -13.79 44.02 -25.42
C LEU A 33 -14.09 43.52 -23.99
N LEU A 34 -15.17 42.76 -23.82
CA LEU A 34 -15.14 41.76 -22.75
C LEU A 34 -14.08 40.75 -23.16
N PRO A 35 -13.17 40.34 -22.25
CA PRO A 35 -12.42 39.14 -22.51
C PRO A 35 -13.48 38.07 -22.79
N ALA A 36 -13.50 37.54 -24.02
CA ALA A 36 -13.99 36.19 -24.19
C ALA A 36 -13.37 35.43 -23.01
N PRO A 37 -14.12 34.59 -22.26
CA PRO A 37 -13.43 33.64 -21.41
C PRO A 37 -12.43 33.03 -22.37
N ALA A 38 -11.15 33.17 -22.06
CA ALA A 38 -10.16 32.43 -22.76
C ALA A 38 -10.65 31.00 -22.54
N LEU A 39 -11.32 30.45 -23.54
CA LEU A 39 -10.99 29.16 -24.07
C LEU A 39 -9.48 29.25 -24.35
N ALA A 40 -8.69 29.24 -23.27
CA ALA A 40 -7.70 28.21 -23.13
C ALA A 40 -8.47 26.92 -23.38
N LEU A 41 -8.69 26.64 -24.67
CA LEU A 41 -8.43 25.34 -25.21
C LEU A 41 -7.04 25.07 -24.67
N ASP A 42 -7.01 24.41 -23.52
CA ASP A 42 -5.80 23.98 -22.89
C ASP A 42 -5.13 23.16 -23.98
N LYS A 43 -4.14 23.75 -24.64
CA LYS A 43 -3.18 22.99 -25.40
C LYS A 43 -2.33 22.28 -24.36
N SER A 44 -2.94 21.46 -23.52
CA SER A 44 -2.32 20.19 -23.18
C SER A 44 -2.29 19.47 -24.51
N THR A 45 -1.21 19.68 -25.26
CA THR A 45 -0.81 18.73 -26.28
C THR A 45 -0.90 17.34 -25.65
N GLU A 46 -1.27 16.31 -26.41
CA GLU A 46 -1.28 14.91 -25.91
C GLU A 46 0.03 14.50 -25.20
N SER A 47 1.11 15.30 -25.33
CA SER A 47 2.37 15.22 -24.59
C SER A 47 2.30 15.45 -23.07
N ASP A 48 1.24 16.06 -22.52
CA ASP A 48 1.18 16.42 -21.09
C ASP A 48 0.41 15.39 -20.23
N VAL A 49 -0.09 14.32 -20.85
CA VAL A 49 -0.81 13.26 -20.16
C VAL A 49 0.16 12.15 -19.79
N VAL A 50 0.29 11.88 -18.49
CA VAL A 50 1.09 10.76 -17.99
C VAL A 50 0.61 9.46 -18.66
N PRO A 51 1.50 8.67 -19.30
CA PRO A 51 1.09 7.45 -19.99
C PRO A 51 0.35 6.48 -19.06
N ARG A 52 -0.69 5.83 -19.57
CA ARG A 52 -1.55 4.93 -18.79
C ARG A 52 -0.78 3.81 -18.07
N CYS A 53 0.22 3.21 -18.73
CA CYS A 53 1.06 2.21 -18.08
C CYS A 53 1.76 2.79 -16.84
N LEU A 54 2.36 3.99 -16.96
CA LEU A 54 2.98 4.63 -15.82
C LEU A 54 1.98 4.99 -14.71
N ILE A 55 0.78 5.48 -15.05
CA ILE A 55 -0.30 5.70 -14.07
C ILE A 55 -0.62 4.41 -13.30
N ASN A 56 -0.83 3.30 -14.02
CA ASN A 56 -1.16 2.01 -13.42
C ASN A 56 -0.03 1.50 -12.50
N LEU A 57 1.23 1.68 -12.90
CA LEU A 57 2.39 1.28 -12.09
C LEU A 57 2.57 2.15 -10.83
N ASP A 58 2.36 3.46 -10.97
CA ASP A 58 2.44 4.40 -9.84
C ASP A 58 1.27 4.19 -8.86
N LEU A 59 0.11 3.73 -9.34
CA LEU A 59 -0.97 3.24 -8.49
C LEU A 59 -0.61 1.95 -7.73
N CYS A 60 0.18 1.04 -8.32
CA CYS A 60 0.75 -0.09 -7.56
C CYS A 60 1.66 0.39 -6.44
N THR A 61 2.46 1.44 -6.68
CA THR A 61 3.27 2.07 -5.61
C THR A 61 2.39 2.68 -4.52
N LEU A 62 1.29 3.32 -4.89
CA LEU A 62 0.29 3.79 -3.91
C LEU A 62 -0.28 2.63 -3.09
N ALA A 63 -0.59 1.48 -3.71
CA ALA A 63 -1.09 0.31 -2.97
C ALA A 63 -0.10 -0.18 -1.91
N TYR A 64 1.20 -0.24 -2.24
CA TYR A 64 2.25 -0.52 -1.25
C TYR A 64 2.30 0.55 -0.17
N GLN A 65 2.31 1.83 -0.53
CA GLN A 65 2.34 2.94 0.44
C GLN A 65 1.19 2.82 1.45
N LEU A 66 -0.06 2.67 1.01
CA LEU A 66 -1.23 2.60 1.90
C LEU A 66 -1.16 1.37 2.81
N TYR A 67 -0.68 0.24 2.31
CA TYR A 67 -0.47 -0.95 3.13
C TYR A 67 0.58 -0.74 4.21
N HIS A 68 1.74 -0.16 3.86
CA HIS A 68 2.79 0.11 4.83
C HIS A 68 2.41 1.15 5.87
N GLN A 69 1.60 2.14 5.51
CA GLN A 69 1.02 3.07 6.46
C GLN A 69 0.06 2.40 7.42
N SER A 70 -0.61 1.32 7.00
CA SER A 70 -1.53 0.59 7.87
C SER A 70 -0.84 -0.32 8.86
N LEU A 71 0.46 -0.63 8.72
CA LEU A 71 1.14 -1.54 9.65
C LEU A 71 1.25 -0.89 11.03
N CYS A 72 0.72 -1.57 12.07
CA CYS A 72 0.72 -1.02 13.44
C CYS A 72 2.14 -0.83 13.97
N LEU A 73 3.06 -1.64 13.46
CA LEU A 73 4.48 -1.47 13.66
C LEU A 73 5.02 -1.08 12.28
N PRO A 74 5.35 0.19 11.99
CA PRO A 74 6.00 0.53 10.71
C PRO A 74 7.36 -0.17 10.60
N LEU A 75 7.95 -0.62 11.69
CA LEU A 75 9.10 -1.52 11.69
C LEU A 75 8.69 -3.00 11.72
N ASP A 76 7.48 -3.35 11.28
CA ASP A 76 6.86 -4.68 11.39
C ASP A 76 7.93 -5.75 11.22
N PRO A 77 8.31 -6.39 12.32
CA PRO A 77 9.51 -7.16 12.28
C PRO A 77 9.14 -8.40 11.49
N TRP A 78 9.70 -8.53 10.30
CA TRP A 78 9.75 -9.81 9.63
C TRP A 78 10.19 -10.84 10.66
N TYR A 79 9.26 -11.68 11.12
CA TYR A 79 9.46 -12.44 12.35
C TYR A 79 10.66 -13.39 12.24
N ASP A 80 11.08 -13.67 11.00
CA ASP A 80 12.33 -14.33 10.63
C ASP A 80 13.59 -13.72 11.28
N VAL A 81 13.65 -12.40 11.50
CA VAL A 81 14.79 -11.74 12.17
C VAL A 81 14.94 -12.17 13.64
N PHE A 82 13.87 -12.70 14.25
CA PHE A 82 13.92 -13.27 15.60
C PHE A 82 14.25 -14.76 15.62
N SER A 83 14.37 -15.40 14.45
CA SER A 83 14.77 -16.79 14.35
C SER A 83 16.24 -16.94 14.73
N ARG A 84 16.52 -17.78 15.73
CA ARG A 84 17.89 -18.19 16.08
C ARG A 84 17.96 -19.71 16.17
N VAL A 85 19.03 -20.27 15.63
CA VAL A 85 19.29 -21.71 15.65
C VAL A 85 19.24 -22.22 17.09
N GLY A 86 18.38 -23.19 17.35
CA GLY A 86 18.20 -23.76 18.69
C GLY A 86 17.50 -22.84 19.68
N SER A 87 16.53 -22.03 19.27
CA SER A 87 15.66 -21.27 20.19
C SER A 87 14.22 -21.18 19.70
N ASP A 88 13.27 -21.10 20.63
CA ASP A 88 11.84 -20.93 20.30
C ASP A 88 11.43 -19.45 20.20
N ARG A 89 12.38 -18.54 19.99
CA ARG A 89 12.15 -17.08 20.05
C ARG A 89 11.14 -16.60 19.03
N ARG A 90 11.34 -16.94 17.75
CA ARG A 90 10.40 -16.63 16.67
C ARG A 90 8.99 -17.09 17.03
N ASP A 91 8.88 -18.34 17.48
CA ASP A 91 7.59 -18.94 17.80
C ASP A 91 6.95 -18.23 19.01
N ASN A 92 7.73 -17.83 20.02
CA ASN A 92 7.24 -17.08 21.17
C ASN A 92 6.82 -15.65 20.83
N ILE A 93 7.60 -14.90 20.05
CA ILE A 93 7.21 -13.54 19.64
C ILE A 93 5.95 -13.59 18.78
N CYS A 94 5.83 -14.56 17.86
CA CYS A 94 4.62 -14.76 17.09
C CYS A 94 3.45 -15.10 18.00
N ARG A 95 3.61 -16.04 18.94
CA ARG A 95 2.57 -16.42 19.89
C ARG A 95 2.09 -15.24 20.73
N PHE A 96 2.99 -14.51 21.37
CA PHE A 96 2.62 -13.36 22.19
C PHE A 96 2.02 -12.22 21.37
N THR A 97 2.45 -12.05 20.12
CA THR A 97 1.83 -11.09 19.22
C THR A 97 0.43 -11.53 18.79
N HIS A 98 0.19 -12.82 18.52
CA HIS A 98 -1.17 -13.35 18.28
C HIS A 98 -2.09 -13.15 19.49
N GLU A 99 -1.58 -13.35 20.72
CA GLU A 99 -2.33 -13.07 21.95
C GLU A 99 -2.67 -11.57 22.10
N TYR A 100 -1.75 -10.69 21.71
CA TYR A 100 -1.99 -9.24 21.69
C TYR A 100 -2.97 -8.83 20.58
N ALA A 101 -2.81 -9.38 19.37
CA ALA A 101 -3.71 -9.21 18.23
C ALA A 101 -5.17 -9.56 18.58
N ALA A 102 -5.40 -10.65 19.32
CA ALA A 102 -6.74 -11.02 19.80
C ALA A 102 -7.39 -9.95 20.68
N LYS A 103 -6.59 -9.22 21.49
CA LYS A 103 -7.09 -8.14 22.34
C LYS A 103 -7.45 -6.91 21.52
N LEU A 104 -6.64 -6.58 20.51
CA LEU A 104 -6.90 -5.48 19.57
C LEU A 104 -8.17 -5.73 18.75
N GLY A 105 -8.37 -6.97 18.31
CA GLY A 105 -9.52 -7.37 17.51
C GLY A 105 -10.84 -7.46 18.28
N ASN A 106 -10.80 -7.54 19.61
CA ASN A 106 -12.00 -7.73 20.43
C ASN A 106 -12.64 -6.38 20.82
N PRO A 107 -13.85 -6.06 20.31
CA PRO A 107 -14.49 -4.77 20.56
C PRO A 107 -14.90 -4.54 22.03
N MET A 108 -14.96 -5.60 22.86
CA MET A 108 -15.26 -5.46 24.30
C MET A 108 -14.04 -5.10 25.15
N THR A 109 -12.81 -5.42 24.71
CA THR A 109 -11.59 -5.15 25.50
C THR A 109 -11.00 -3.77 25.28
N MET A 110 -11.26 -3.12 24.13
CA MET A 110 -10.73 -1.77 23.84
C MET A 110 -11.52 -0.64 24.51
N ALA A 111 -12.78 -0.87 24.90
CA ALA A 111 -13.55 0.06 25.74
C ALA A 111 -12.95 0.23 27.16
N THR A 112 -11.99 -0.61 27.54
CA THR A 112 -11.30 -0.57 28.85
C THR A 112 -9.84 -0.12 28.75
N ILE A 113 -9.27 0.10 27.55
CA ILE A 113 -7.90 0.62 27.38
C ILE A 113 -7.95 2.16 27.32
N ALA A 114 -8.09 2.75 28.52
CA ALA A 114 -7.60 4.06 28.92
C ALA A 114 -7.73 5.26 27.94
N SER A 115 -8.89 5.48 27.36
CA SER A 115 -9.45 6.82 27.09
C SER A 115 -10.87 6.60 26.63
N GLY A 116 -11.83 7.45 27.01
CA GLY A 116 -13.23 7.33 26.59
C GLY A 116 -13.46 7.57 25.10
N ASP A 117 -12.51 7.22 24.23
CA ASP A 117 -12.59 7.37 22.79
C ASP A 117 -12.94 6.04 22.13
N SER A 118 -14.22 5.89 21.79
CA SER A 118 -14.73 4.78 20.98
C SER A 118 -14.25 4.81 19.52
N SER A 119 -13.39 5.77 19.12
CA SER A 119 -12.97 5.98 17.74
C SER A 119 -12.06 4.88 17.16
N HIS A 120 -11.42 4.06 17.98
CA HIS A 120 -10.45 3.04 17.53
C HIS A 120 -11.03 1.62 17.40
N ASN A 121 -12.32 1.41 17.71
CA ASN A 121 -12.93 0.08 17.71
C ASN A 121 -13.02 -0.52 16.29
N GLY A 122 -12.36 -1.66 16.10
CA GLY A 122 -12.55 -2.56 14.97
C GLY A 122 -11.70 -2.30 13.73
N TYR A 123 -10.78 -1.33 13.72
CA TYR A 123 -9.90 -1.03 12.57
C TYR A 123 -8.66 -1.92 12.45
N TYR A 124 -8.42 -2.74 13.48
CA TYR A 124 -7.34 -3.72 13.46
C TYR A 124 -7.71 -4.95 12.64
N SER A 125 -6.79 -5.39 11.79
CA SER A 125 -6.89 -6.59 10.97
C SER A 125 -5.55 -7.31 10.91
N GLY A 126 -5.60 -8.63 10.71
CA GLY A 126 -4.43 -9.49 10.68
C GLY A 126 -4.75 -10.87 11.26
N PRO A 127 -3.77 -11.79 11.28
CA PRO A 127 -3.88 -13.03 12.05
C PRO A 127 -4.25 -12.75 13.50
N ASN A 128 -5.25 -13.47 14.00
CA ASN A 128 -5.93 -13.29 15.28
C ASN A 128 -6.51 -11.89 15.62
N ALA A 129 -6.39 -10.86 14.74
CA ALA A 129 -6.86 -9.50 15.00
C ALA A 129 -8.21 -9.14 14.35
N ALA A 130 -8.71 -9.95 13.41
CA ALA A 130 -9.89 -9.60 12.63
C ALA A 130 -11.18 -9.68 13.46
N ARG A 131 -11.65 -8.55 14.01
CA ARG A 131 -13.01 -8.34 14.59
C ARG A 131 -13.47 -9.43 15.57
N GLY A 132 -12.55 -9.96 16.37
CA GLY A 132 -12.82 -11.00 17.36
C GLY A 132 -13.15 -12.37 16.76
N TRP A 133 -12.88 -12.58 15.47
CA TRP A 133 -13.04 -13.87 14.82
C TRP A 133 -12.01 -14.84 15.39
N ALA A 134 -12.48 -15.89 16.06
CA ALA A 134 -11.59 -16.89 16.62
C ALA A 134 -10.74 -17.55 15.52
N ASN A 135 -9.45 -17.74 15.81
CA ASN A 135 -8.50 -18.50 15.02
C ASN A 135 -8.29 -18.00 13.58
N SER A 136 -8.33 -16.67 13.31
CA SER A 136 -7.77 -16.17 12.05
C SER A 136 -6.29 -16.54 12.00
N ASN A 137 -5.98 -17.45 11.08
CA ASN A 137 -4.80 -18.31 10.97
C ASN A 137 -3.56 -17.94 11.82
N THR A 138 -3.46 -18.52 13.02
CA THR A 138 -2.34 -18.31 13.95
C THR A 138 -1.05 -19.02 13.55
N ASN A 139 -1.05 -19.80 12.46
CA ASN A 139 0.18 -20.38 11.92
C ASN A 139 0.98 -19.36 11.09
N LEU A 140 0.33 -18.30 10.62
CA LEU A 140 0.95 -17.25 9.84
C LEU A 140 1.58 -16.19 10.75
N ASP A 141 2.50 -15.42 10.18
CA ASP A 141 3.15 -14.31 10.87
C ASP A 141 2.11 -13.24 11.24
N PRO A 142 2.07 -12.78 12.50
CA PRO A 142 1.06 -11.82 12.98
C PRO A 142 1.35 -10.40 12.50
N ILE A 143 1.17 -10.19 11.21
CA ILE A 143 1.21 -8.88 10.55
C ILE A 143 -0.11 -8.17 10.86
N ILE A 144 -0.04 -7.15 11.73
CA ILE A 144 -1.20 -6.42 12.23
C ILE A 144 -1.30 -5.07 11.52
N THR A 145 -2.47 -4.78 10.99
CA THR A 145 -2.78 -3.52 10.32
C THR A 145 -3.86 -2.73 11.07
N ASN A 146 -3.79 -1.40 11.04
CA ASN A 146 -4.80 -0.47 11.49
C ASN A 146 -5.11 0.52 10.35
N TYR A 147 -6.28 0.36 9.73
CA TYR A 147 -6.62 1.13 8.53
C TYR A 147 -6.83 2.64 8.77
N GLN A 148 -6.94 3.11 10.02
CA GLN A 148 -7.06 4.54 10.32
C GLN A 148 -5.77 5.32 10.03
N GLN A 149 -4.63 4.63 10.05
CA GLN A 149 -3.31 5.24 9.86
C GLN A 149 -3.08 5.69 8.40
N ILE A 150 -3.91 5.23 7.47
CA ILE A 150 -3.78 5.50 6.04
C ILE A 150 -3.91 7.01 5.73
N ASP A 151 -2.94 7.52 5.00
CA ASP A 151 -2.86 8.91 4.51
C ASP A 151 -2.13 8.93 3.15
N ALA A 152 -2.90 8.92 2.06
CA ALA A 152 -2.32 8.89 0.71
C ALA A 152 -1.35 10.06 0.39
N ARG A 153 -1.41 11.18 1.13
CA ARG A 153 -0.56 12.36 0.90
C ARG A 153 0.73 12.34 1.73
N LEU A 154 0.89 11.36 2.61
CA LEU A 154 2.13 11.12 3.33
C LEU A 154 2.89 9.94 2.73
N PRO A 155 4.22 9.89 2.83
CA PRO A 155 4.97 8.70 2.43
C PRO A 155 4.69 7.54 3.40
N ALA A 156 5.33 6.40 3.21
CA ALA A 156 5.42 5.32 4.20
C ALA A 156 6.90 4.97 4.42
N PHE A 157 7.27 4.49 5.59
CA PHE A 157 8.59 3.88 5.80
C PHE A 157 8.46 2.62 6.64
N THR A 158 9.42 1.72 6.49
CA THR A 158 9.43 0.43 7.16
C THR A 158 10.78 -0.24 7.06
N ARG A 159 11.00 -1.27 7.86
CA ARG A 159 12.22 -2.08 7.85
C ARG A 159 11.96 -3.39 7.12
N ASP A 160 12.83 -3.71 6.17
CA ASP A 160 12.79 -4.92 5.38
C ASP A 160 14.06 -5.74 5.65
N GLY A 161 13.97 -6.69 6.57
CA GLY A 161 15.15 -7.38 7.11
C GLY A 161 16.21 -6.41 7.65
N GLU A 162 17.32 -6.29 6.93
CA GLU A 162 18.49 -5.47 7.29
C GLU A 162 18.46 -4.05 6.73
N ILE A 163 17.53 -3.71 5.82
CA ILE A 163 17.47 -2.39 5.19
C ILE A 163 16.21 -1.63 5.59
N PHE A 164 16.30 -0.30 5.61
CA PHE A 164 15.12 0.55 5.75
C PHE A 164 14.66 0.97 4.37
N ILE A 165 13.34 1.04 4.19
CA ILE A 165 12.72 1.46 2.94
C ILE A 165 11.63 2.48 3.17
N ALA A 166 11.57 3.46 2.29
CA ALA A 166 10.53 4.47 2.23
C ALA A 166 9.90 4.52 0.84
N LEU A 167 8.62 4.84 0.81
CA LEU A 167 7.76 4.72 -0.36
C LEU A 167 6.92 5.98 -0.47
N THR A 168 6.78 6.51 -1.67
CA THR A 168 5.83 7.60 -1.93
C THR A 168 5.30 7.49 -3.35
N ALA A 169 3.97 7.47 -3.48
CA ALA A 169 3.33 7.59 -4.77
C ALA A 169 3.45 9.03 -5.28
N PRO A 170 3.62 9.25 -6.60
CA PRO A 170 3.77 10.58 -7.17
C PRO A 170 2.62 11.52 -6.81
N SER A 171 2.96 12.80 -6.63
CA SER A 171 2.01 13.83 -6.19
C SER A 171 0.83 14.00 -7.15
N TYR A 172 1.03 13.74 -8.46
CA TYR A 172 -0.03 13.85 -9.46
C TYR A 172 -1.18 12.85 -9.24
N LEU A 173 -0.92 11.75 -8.52
CA LEU A 173 -1.96 10.81 -8.07
C LEU A 173 -2.55 11.25 -6.73
N THR A 174 -1.71 11.57 -5.76
CA THR A 174 -2.14 11.70 -4.36
C THR A 174 -2.75 13.04 -4.01
N LYS A 175 -2.34 14.13 -4.66
CA LYS A 175 -2.83 15.49 -4.37
C LYS A 175 -4.32 15.68 -4.66
N ASN A 176 -4.84 14.97 -5.67
CA ASN A 176 -6.23 15.09 -6.10
C ASN A 176 -7.18 14.18 -5.31
N ILE A 177 -6.67 13.28 -4.47
CA ILE A 177 -7.50 12.46 -3.58
C ILE A 177 -8.15 13.38 -2.56
N LYS A 178 -9.50 13.36 -2.54
CA LYS A 178 -10.33 14.10 -1.59
C LYS A 178 -10.76 13.23 -0.43
N THR A 179 -11.16 12.00 -0.71
CA THR A 179 -11.77 11.11 0.28
C THR A 179 -11.09 9.75 0.22
N ILE A 180 -10.78 9.21 1.40
CA ILE A 180 -10.32 7.84 1.63
C ILE A 180 -11.32 7.16 2.56
N GLU A 181 -11.90 6.08 2.09
CA GLU A 181 -12.80 5.20 2.85
C GLU A 181 -12.34 3.75 2.68
N GLY A 182 -12.90 2.84 3.46
CA GLY A 182 -12.59 1.41 3.33
C GLY A 182 -13.82 0.52 3.40
N MET A 183 -13.68 -0.67 2.82
CA MET A 183 -14.65 -1.76 2.83
C MET A 183 -14.02 -3.00 3.46
N ARG A 184 -14.70 -3.58 4.45
CA ARG A 184 -14.29 -4.83 5.11
C ARG A 184 -15.51 -5.66 5.48
N TYR A 185 -15.31 -6.93 5.76
CA TYR A 185 -16.39 -7.79 6.22
C TYR A 185 -16.86 -7.43 7.63
N ARG A 186 -18.17 -7.37 7.82
CA ARG A 186 -18.79 -7.17 9.14
C ARG A 186 -18.77 -8.47 9.95
N SER A 187 -19.12 -9.57 9.31
CA SER A 187 -19.13 -10.91 9.91
C SER A 187 -18.21 -11.86 9.16
N LYS A 188 -17.79 -12.94 9.84
CA LYS A 188 -16.86 -13.92 9.28
C LYS A 188 -17.49 -14.59 8.05
N PRO A 189 -16.87 -14.53 6.87
CA PRO A 189 -17.39 -15.21 5.68
C PRO A 189 -17.56 -16.71 5.90
N THR A 190 -18.70 -17.25 5.47
CA THR A 190 -19.00 -18.70 5.52
C THR A 190 -18.85 -19.38 4.16
N GLY A 191 -18.59 -18.61 3.12
CA GLY A 191 -18.40 -19.02 1.73
C GLY A 191 -18.17 -17.78 0.87
N PHE A 192 -17.76 -17.97 -0.39
CA PHE A 192 -17.48 -16.86 -1.30
C PHE A 192 -18.29 -16.99 -2.60
N PRO A 193 -18.73 -15.87 -3.19
CA PRO A 193 -18.60 -14.51 -2.68
C PRO A 193 -19.49 -14.26 -1.44
N TYR A 194 -19.03 -13.38 -0.56
CA TYR A 194 -19.71 -13.00 0.67
C TYR A 194 -20.00 -11.51 0.62
N ASN A 195 -21.21 -11.08 0.99
CA ASN A 195 -21.66 -9.70 0.74
C ASN A 195 -21.98 -8.92 2.04
N ASP A 196 -21.80 -9.50 3.23
CA ASP A 196 -21.93 -8.76 4.50
C ASP A 196 -20.67 -7.92 4.78
N VAL A 197 -20.61 -6.80 4.07
CA VAL A 197 -19.51 -5.82 4.08
C VAL A 197 -19.99 -4.53 4.73
N GLU A 198 -19.11 -3.90 5.50
CA GLU A 198 -19.32 -2.57 6.06
C GLU A 198 -18.32 -1.56 5.49
N ARG A 199 -18.80 -0.32 5.35
CA ARG A 199 -18.01 0.86 5.00
C ARG A 199 -17.52 1.54 6.27
N PHE A 200 -16.28 2.01 6.25
CA PHE A 200 -15.73 2.88 7.28
C PHE A 200 -15.02 4.10 6.68
N GLN A 201 -15.10 5.24 7.38
CA GLN A 201 -14.42 6.46 6.98
C GLN A 201 -12.97 6.43 7.47
N ILE A 202 -12.02 6.80 6.62
CA ILE A 202 -10.60 6.90 6.99
C ILE A 202 -10.16 8.36 7.00
N ARG A 203 -10.27 9.04 5.87
CA ARG A 203 -9.74 10.41 5.72
C ARG A 203 -10.54 11.23 4.73
N GLN A 204 -10.61 12.53 5.00
CA GLN A 204 -11.17 13.51 4.08
C GLN A 204 -10.26 14.74 4.08
N TYR A 205 -9.87 15.17 2.89
CA TYR A 205 -9.11 16.38 2.66
C TYR A 205 -10.04 17.53 2.26
N ILE A 206 -9.56 18.75 2.47
CA ILE A 206 -10.32 19.98 2.17
C ILE A 206 -10.48 20.16 0.65
N ASP A 207 -9.48 19.72 -0.11
CA ASP A 207 -9.34 19.83 -1.55
C ASP A 207 -9.25 18.46 -2.24
N GLY A 208 -9.21 18.48 -3.57
CA GLY A 208 -9.21 17.28 -4.41
C GLY A 208 -10.61 16.95 -4.95
N ASP A 209 -10.63 16.01 -5.89
CA ASP A 209 -11.83 15.55 -6.62
C ASP A 209 -11.96 14.02 -6.65
N ASP A 210 -10.88 13.30 -6.37
CA ASP A 210 -10.82 11.84 -6.50
C ASP A 210 -11.29 11.16 -5.20
N HIS A 211 -11.87 9.98 -5.38
CA HIS A 211 -12.41 9.19 -4.27
C HIS A 211 -11.76 7.81 -4.25
N LEU A 212 -10.97 7.55 -3.23
CA LEU A 212 -10.27 6.29 -3.01
C LEU A 212 -11.02 5.45 -1.96
N VAL A 213 -11.35 4.21 -2.30
CA VAL A 213 -11.98 3.25 -1.38
C VAL A 213 -11.10 2.02 -1.29
N VAL A 214 -10.44 1.81 -0.16
CA VAL A 214 -9.61 0.64 0.08
C VAL A 214 -10.46 -0.60 0.36
N PHE A 215 -9.95 -1.78 0.03
CA PHE A 215 -10.65 -3.04 0.33
C PHE A 215 -9.76 -4.05 1.06
N GLU A 216 -10.37 -4.73 2.02
CA GLU A 216 -9.77 -5.85 2.73
C GLU A 216 -9.85 -7.15 1.91
N GLY A 217 -8.88 -8.03 2.11
CA GLY A 217 -8.90 -9.39 1.60
C GLY A 217 -8.02 -10.32 2.43
N GLY A 218 -8.07 -11.60 2.07
CA GLY A 218 -7.36 -12.70 2.71
C GLY A 218 -6.20 -13.23 1.87
N THR A 219 -5.03 -13.42 2.50
CA THR A 219 -3.88 -14.15 1.93
C THR A 219 -3.42 -15.28 2.88
N GLY A 220 -2.53 -16.16 2.41
CA GLY A 220 -1.96 -17.25 3.20
C GLY A 220 -2.89 -18.44 3.43
N VAL A 221 -3.88 -18.64 2.57
CA VAL A 221 -4.76 -19.82 2.62
C VAL A 221 -3.94 -21.06 2.29
N ALA A 222 -3.98 -22.05 3.19
CA ALA A 222 -3.29 -23.31 3.04
C ALA A 222 -4.21 -24.51 3.29
N GLY A 223 -4.81 -25.04 2.23
CA GLY A 223 -5.78 -26.14 2.34
C GLY A 223 -7.06 -25.65 3.01
N ASN A 224 -7.37 -26.14 4.21
CA ASN A 224 -8.57 -25.74 4.96
C ASN A 224 -8.28 -24.66 6.02
N THR A 225 -7.10 -24.02 5.98
CA THR A 225 -6.79 -22.95 6.94
C THR A 225 -7.55 -21.68 6.60
N GLU A 226 -7.82 -20.88 7.63
CA GLU A 226 -8.32 -19.52 7.45
C GLU A 226 -7.29 -18.63 6.73
N PRO A 227 -7.71 -17.54 6.07
CA PRO A 227 -6.78 -16.52 5.59
C PRO A 227 -6.33 -15.57 6.70
N ALA A 228 -5.23 -14.86 6.45
CA ALA A 228 -4.84 -13.64 7.13
C ALA A 228 -5.49 -12.43 6.45
N TRP A 229 -6.23 -11.62 7.21
CA TRP A 229 -6.96 -10.47 6.67
C TRP A 229 -6.10 -9.21 6.69
N SER A 230 -5.98 -8.52 5.55
CA SER A 230 -5.23 -7.26 5.44
C SER A 230 -5.73 -6.39 4.30
N LEU A 231 -5.14 -5.19 4.15
CA LEU A 231 -5.39 -4.32 3.02
C LEU A 231 -4.87 -4.96 1.72
N MET A 232 -5.76 -5.31 0.80
CA MET A 232 -5.40 -5.99 -0.45
C MET A 232 -5.44 -5.11 -1.68
N GLY A 233 -5.95 -3.88 -1.56
CA GLY A 233 -6.00 -2.96 -2.68
C GLY A 233 -6.97 -1.81 -2.47
N PHE A 234 -7.33 -1.16 -3.57
CA PHE A 234 -8.33 -0.08 -3.57
C PHE A 234 -9.04 0.06 -4.91
N VAL A 235 -10.20 0.72 -4.87
CA VAL A 235 -10.88 1.29 -6.04
C VAL A 235 -10.77 2.81 -5.99
N LEU A 236 -10.20 3.42 -7.03
CA LEU A 236 -10.06 4.86 -7.17
C LEU A 236 -10.99 5.37 -8.29
N MET A 237 -11.94 6.23 -7.93
CA MET A 237 -12.71 7.02 -8.91
C MET A 237 -11.99 8.34 -9.17
N ARG A 238 -11.27 8.39 -10.29
CA ARG A 238 -10.45 9.53 -10.70
C ARG A 238 -11.20 10.43 -11.66
N LYS A 239 -11.17 11.74 -11.43
CA LYS A 239 -11.77 12.72 -12.34
C LYS A 239 -10.95 12.86 -13.62
N THR A 240 -11.64 12.87 -14.76
CA THR A 240 -11.09 13.15 -16.09
C THR A 240 -11.66 14.48 -16.60
N ALA A 241 -11.28 14.90 -17.81
CA ALA A 241 -11.82 16.10 -18.44
C ALA A 241 -13.32 15.97 -18.76
N THR A 242 -13.79 14.75 -19.06
CA THR A 242 -15.14 14.47 -19.57
C THR A 242 -16.00 13.68 -18.59
N GLY A 243 -15.41 13.06 -17.58
CA GLY A 243 -16.11 12.23 -16.62
C GLY A 243 -15.21 11.72 -15.50
N ARG A 244 -15.19 10.39 -15.32
CA ARG A 244 -14.36 9.70 -14.35
C ARG A 244 -13.90 8.35 -14.88
N ASP A 245 -12.69 7.96 -14.51
CA ASP A 245 -12.21 6.60 -14.67
C ASP A 245 -12.23 5.86 -13.34
N ALA A 246 -12.47 4.55 -13.38
CA ALA A 246 -12.34 3.66 -12.24
C ALA A 246 -11.03 2.86 -12.34
N TYR A 247 -10.21 2.89 -11.30
CA TYR A 247 -9.02 2.05 -11.19
C TYR A 247 -9.21 1.06 -10.04
N ILE A 248 -9.16 -0.23 -10.34
CA ILE A 248 -9.18 -1.31 -9.35
C ILE A 248 -7.75 -1.85 -9.24
N VAL A 249 -7.13 -1.63 -8.09
CA VAL A 249 -5.70 -1.85 -7.89
C VAL A 249 -5.50 -2.90 -6.83
N PHE A 250 -4.76 -3.96 -7.15
CA PHE A 250 -4.37 -5.01 -6.21
C PHE A 250 -2.94 -4.79 -5.72
N ARG A 251 -2.77 -4.84 -4.40
CA ARG A 251 -1.46 -4.77 -3.74
C ARG A 251 -0.66 -6.04 -4.05
N GLY A 252 0.62 -5.86 -4.36
CA GLY A 252 1.55 -6.98 -4.48
C GLY A 252 2.11 -7.46 -3.14
N SER A 253 2.81 -8.59 -3.16
CA SER A 253 3.61 -9.03 -2.04
C SER A 253 4.90 -8.22 -2.00
N ARG A 254 5.55 -8.20 -0.84
CA ARG A 254 6.94 -7.73 -0.76
C ARG A 254 7.90 -8.87 -1.03
N SER A 255 8.98 -8.57 -1.74
CA SER A 255 10.08 -9.49 -1.99
C SER A 255 10.78 -9.89 -0.68
N GLY A 256 10.52 -11.12 -0.20
CA GLY A 256 11.28 -11.73 0.90
C GLY A 256 12.65 -12.27 0.50
N SER A 257 13.52 -12.48 1.49
CA SER A 257 14.81 -13.14 1.31
C SER A 257 14.65 -14.52 0.64
N ALA A 258 15.55 -14.85 -0.31
CA ALA A 258 15.50 -16.11 -1.07
C ALA A 258 15.65 -17.37 -0.18
N LEU A 259 16.38 -17.23 0.94
CA LEU A 259 16.53 -18.28 1.95
C LEU A 259 15.22 -18.57 2.69
N SER A 260 14.50 -17.53 3.12
CA SER A 260 13.17 -17.68 3.74
C SER A 260 12.21 -18.37 2.78
N LYS A 261 12.13 -17.92 1.52
CA LYS A 261 11.25 -18.52 0.48
C LYS A 261 11.51 -20.02 0.28
N THR A 262 12.75 -20.46 0.40
CA THR A 262 13.13 -21.89 0.24
C THR A 262 12.69 -22.75 1.43
N VAL A 263 12.85 -22.25 2.67
CA VAL A 263 12.40 -22.93 3.90
C VAL A 263 10.87 -23.02 3.93
N TRP A 264 10.18 -21.94 3.57
CA TRP A 264 8.71 -21.91 3.57
C TRP A 264 8.11 -22.79 2.48
N LYS A 265 8.77 -22.90 1.31
CA LYS A 265 8.35 -23.84 0.25
C LYS A 265 8.35 -25.29 0.72
N ALA A 266 9.30 -25.68 1.57
CA ALA A 266 9.34 -27.02 2.15
C ALA A 266 8.20 -27.25 3.18
N GLN A 267 7.81 -26.22 3.92
CA GLN A 267 6.74 -26.30 4.92
C GLN A 267 5.32 -26.24 4.32
N ASP A 268 5.14 -25.50 3.22
CA ASP A 268 3.87 -25.50 2.49
C ASP A 268 3.58 -26.89 1.89
N TYR A 269 4.60 -27.58 1.37
CA TYR A 269 4.46 -28.93 0.81
C TYR A 269 3.93 -29.97 1.82
N ILE A 270 4.20 -29.78 3.12
CA ILE A 270 3.76 -30.68 4.20
C ILE A 270 2.49 -30.19 4.92
N GLY A 271 1.84 -29.12 4.43
CA GLY A 271 0.56 -28.63 4.95
C GLY A 271 0.65 -27.90 6.29
N THR A 272 1.85 -27.50 6.71
CA THR A 272 2.10 -26.74 7.95
C THR A 272 2.53 -25.31 7.65
N ALA A 273 1.99 -24.71 6.58
CA ALA A 273 2.43 -23.41 6.09
C ALA A 273 2.48 -22.38 7.23
N LYS A 274 3.71 -21.95 7.55
CA LYS A 274 4.03 -20.87 8.49
C LYS A 274 4.76 -19.77 7.71
N GLY A 275 4.77 -18.57 8.27
CA GLY A 275 5.45 -17.41 7.67
C GLY A 275 4.50 -16.36 7.12
N ASN A 276 5.03 -15.46 6.31
CA ASN A 276 4.27 -14.33 5.79
C ASN A 276 3.09 -14.82 4.91
N PRO A 277 1.87 -14.29 5.14
CA PRO A 277 0.67 -14.73 4.44
C PRO A 277 0.74 -14.52 2.92
N ASP A 278 1.31 -13.41 2.45
CA ASP A 278 1.44 -13.12 1.03
C ASP A 278 2.43 -14.08 0.35
N TRP A 279 3.52 -14.42 1.02
CA TRP A 279 4.48 -15.41 0.51
C TRP A 279 3.89 -16.80 0.40
N ILE A 280 3.06 -17.22 1.37
CA ILE A 280 2.35 -18.50 1.28
C ILE A 280 1.43 -18.53 0.06
N THR A 281 0.73 -17.42 -0.22
CA THR A 281 -0.06 -17.28 -1.45
C THR A 281 0.81 -17.39 -2.70
N ASP A 282 1.98 -16.73 -2.75
CA ASP A 282 2.90 -16.81 -3.90
C ASP A 282 3.51 -18.20 -4.10
N LEU A 283 3.90 -18.89 -3.02
CA LEU A 283 4.53 -20.20 -3.07
C LEU A 283 3.59 -21.30 -3.57
N ARG A 284 2.28 -21.09 -3.42
CA ARG A 284 1.22 -21.96 -3.97
C ARG A 284 0.98 -21.77 -5.47
N SER A 285 1.88 -21.08 -6.15
CA SER A 285 1.93 -21.01 -7.60
C SER A 285 2.29 -22.33 -8.28
N GLY A 286 2.78 -23.32 -7.53
CA GLY A 286 3.17 -24.64 -8.06
C GLY A 286 2.03 -25.55 -8.52
N LYS A 287 0.77 -25.23 -8.20
CA LYS A 287 -0.40 -26.05 -8.55
C LYS A 287 -1.48 -25.19 -9.20
N GLN A 288 -2.21 -25.79 -10.14
CA GLN A 288 -3.37 -25.18 -10.77
C GLN A 288 -4.65 -25.92 -10.38
N ILE A 289 -5.76 -25.20 -10.27
CA ILE A 289 -7.05 -25.75 -9.87
C ILE A 289 -8.18 -25.25 -10.78
N GLN A 290 -9.27 -26.02 -10.81
CA GLN A 290 -10.54 -25.55 -11.33
C GLN A 290 -11.18 -24.60 -10.31
N GLN A 291 -11.52 -23.39 -10.73
CA GLN A 291 -12.20 -22.41 -9.88
C GLN A 291 -13.27 -21.67 -10.72
N PRO A 292 -14.49 -22.23 -10.82
CA PRO A 292 -15.56 -21.69 -11.67
C PRO A 292 -15.96 -20.25 -11.37
N LEU A 293 -15.75 -19.78 -10.13
CA LEU A 293 -15.98 -18.39 -9.77
C LEU A 293 -15.07 -17.43 -10.55
N ILE A 294 -13.84 -17.87 -10.84
CA ILE A 294 -12.78 -17.11 -11.51
C ILE A 294 -12.73 -17.39 -13.02
N SER A 295 -12.89 -18.65 -13.42
CA SER A 295 -12.94 -19.02 -14.84
C SER A 295 -13.75 -20.29 -15.03
N LYS A 296 -14.61 -20.29 -16.03
CA LYS A 296 -15.32 -21.48 -16.52
C LYS A 296 -14.47 -22.29 -17.53
N VAL A 297 -13.28 -21.78 -17.90
CA VAL A 297 -12.36 -22.36 -18.90
C VAL A 297 -10.95 -22.51 -18.32
N GLY A 298 -10.31 -23.65 -18.56
CA GLY A 298 -8.95 -23.94 -18.11
C GLY A 298 -8.83 -24.07 -16.60
N THR A 299 -7.60 -24.01 -16.09
CA THR A 299 -7.28 -24.00 -14.65
C THR A 299 -6.50 -22.74 -14.30
N VAL A 300 -6.65 -22.30 -13.05
CA VAL A 300 -6.00 -21.10 -12.53
C VAL A 300 -5.05 -21.46 -11.39
N THR A 301 -4.01 -20.66 -11.20
CA THR A 301 -3.00 -20.85 -10.17
C THR A 301 -3.62 -20.81 -8.77
N GLN A 302 -3.36 -21.85 -7.97
CA GLN A 302 -4.08 -22.15 -6.73
C GLN A 302 -4.01 -21.02 -5.69
N GLY A 303 -2.82 -20.49 -5.40
CA GLY A 303 -2.66 -19.47 -4.36
C GLY A 303 -3.55 -18.25 -4.59
N PHE A 304 -3.55 -17.72 -5.82
CA PHE A 304 -4.41 -16.59 -6.19
C PHE A 304 -5.89 -17.00 -6.20
N ALA A 305 -6.20 -18.23 -6.62
CA ALA A 305 -7.57 -18.73 -6.70
C ALA A 305 -8.22 -19.03 -5.34
N GLU A 306 -7.41 -19.24 -4.30
CA GLU A 306 -7.82 -19.35 -2.90
C GLU A 306 -7.94 -17.95 -2.26
N SER A 307 -7.09 -16.99 -2.66
CA SER A 307 -7.06 -15.64 -2.09
C SER A 307 -8.12 -14.70 -2.70
N LEU A 308 -8.25 -14.64 -4.03
CA LEU A 308 -9.13 -13.70 -4.73
C LEU A 308 -10.60 -13.77 -4.28
N PRO A 309 -11.24 -14.94 -4.08
CA PRO A 309 -12.62 -15.01 -3.63
C PRO A 309 -12.90 -14.22 -2.33
N THR A 310 -11.90 -14.11 -1.45
CA THR A 310 -11.98 -13.35 -0.20
C THR A 310 -12.07 -11.84 -0.41
N MET A 311 -11.71 -11.33 -1.60
CA MET A 311 -11.69 -9.91 -1.94
C MET A 311 -12.95 -9.49 -2.71
N LEU A 312 -13.66 -10.43 -3.33
CA LEU A 312 -14.75 -10.14 -4.27
C LEU A 312 -15.92 -9.39 -3.61
N GLY A 313 -16.28 -9.73 -2.38
CA GLY A 313 -17.31 -9.02 -1.62
C GLY A 313 -16.96 -7.55 -1.37
N PRO A 314 -15.82 -7.25 -0.71
CA PRO A 314 -15.32 -5.90 -0.51
C PRO A 314 -15.16 -5.10 -1.80
N ILE A 315 -14.68 -5.72 -2.90
CA ILE A 315 -14.59 -5.06 -4.21
C ILE A 315 -15.98 -4.71 -4.76
N THR A 316 -16.93 -5.65 -4.75
CA THR A 316 -18.32 -5.38 -5.16
C THR A 316 -18.91 -4.22 -4.35
N ALA A 317 -18.70 -4.21 -3.03
CA ALA A 317 -19.17 -3.14 -2.16
C ALA A 317 -18.52 -1.78 -2.47
N CYS A 318 -17.23 -1.74 -2.78
CA CYS A 318 -16.55 -0.52 -3.25
C CYS A 318 -17.22 0.02 -4.51
N CYS A 319 -17.37 -0.82 -5.53
CA CYS A 319 -17.90 -0.43 -6.83
C CYS A 319 -19.37 0.00 -6.74
N LYS A 320 -20.20 -0.74 -6.00
CA LYS A 320 -21.62 -0.41 -5.75
C LYS A 320 -21.79 0.92 -5.03
N TYR A 321 -20.93 1.19 -4.04
CA TYR A 321 -20.95 2.45 -3.32
C TYR A 321 -20.56 3.64 -4.21
N LEU A 322 -19.55 3.47 -5.05
CA LEU A 322 -19.11 4.50 -5.98
C LEU A 322 -20.12 4.74 -7.11
N GLU A 323 -20.80 3.69 -7.59
CA GLU A 323 -21.93 3.77 -8.53
C GLU A 323 -23.08 4.65 -7.99
N GLN A 324 -23.35 4.61 -6.70
CA GLN A 324 -24.40 5.44 -6.09
C GLN A 324 -24.04 6.93 -6.01
N LYS A 325 -22.74 7.26 -6.13
CA LYS A 325 -22.22 8.62 -5.96
C LYS A 325 -21.85 9.30 -7.27
N TYR A 326 -21.51 8.54 -8.28
CA TYR A 326 -20.95 9.05 -9.53
C TYR A 326 -21.68 8.45 -10.73
N SER A 327 -21.60 9.15 -11.87
CA SER A 327 -21.94 8.55 -13.15
C SER A 327 -21.07 7.31 -13.41
N PRO A 328 -21.51 6.40 -14.29
CA PRO A 328 -20.69 5.28 -14.73
C PRO A 328 -19.29 5.75 -15.15
N PRO A 329 -18.23 5.00 -14.82
CA PRO A 329 -16.90 5.35 -15.26
C PRO A 329 -16.80 5.22 -16.79
N GLU A 330 -16.00 6.09 -17.41
CA GLU A 330 -15.68 6.04 -18.84
C GLU A 330 -14.87 4.77 -19.15
N HIS A 331 -13.92 4.45 -18.27
CA HIS A 331 -13.10 3.26 -18.35
C HIS A 331 -12.94 2.58 -16.99
N ILE A 332 -12.78 1.26 -17.02
CA ILE A 332 -12.41 0.45 -15.85
C ILE A 332 -11.02 -0.13 -16.11
N TYR A 333 -10.04 0.35 -15.35
CA TYR A 333 -8.67 -0.16 -15.38
C TYR A 333 -8.44 -1.06 -14.18
N VAL A 334 -7.85 -2.23 -14.43
CA VAL A 334 -7.43 -3.15 -13.38
C VAL A 334 -5.93 -3.30 -13.47
N THR A 335 -5.24 -3.20 -12.34
CA THR A 335 -3.79 -3.31 -12.30
C THR A 335 -3.28 -3.92 -11.00
N GLY A 336 -2.04 -4.36 -11.04
CA GLY A 336 -1.32 -4.89 -9.90
C GLY A 336 0.14 -5.18 -10.28
N HIS A 337 0.96 -5.40 -9.26
CA HIS A 337 2.37 -5.76 -9.37
C HIS A 337 2.63 -7.06 -8.62
N SER A 338 3.48 -7.95 -9.15
CA SER A 338 3.85 -9.21 -8.49
C SER A 338 2.61 -10.05 -8.13
N LEU A 339 2.43 -10.49 -6.87
CA LEU A 339 1.18 -11.11 -6.37
C LEU A 339 -0.08 -10.36 -6.82
N GLY A 340 -0.06 -9.03 -6.75
CA GLY A 340 -1.18 -8.17 -7.12
C GLY A 340 -1.49 -8.25 -8.60
N ALA A 341 -0.48 -8.45 -9.46
CA ALA A 341 -0.68 -8.70 -10.88
C ALA A 341 -1.35 -10.06 -11.13
N GLY A 342 -0.96 -11.11 -10.38
CA GLY A 342 -1.63 -12.42 -10.41
C GLY A 342 -3.12 -12.33 -10.01
N LEU A 343 -3.41 -11.62 -8.91
CA LEU A 343 -4.77 -11.36 -8.43
C LEU A 343 -5.59 -10.51 -9.42
N ALA A 344 -5.01 -9.44 -9.97
CA ALA A 344 -5.63 -8.58 -10.96
C ALA A 344 -6.06 -9.35 -12.21
N SER A 345 -5.21 -10.25 -12.71
CA SER A 345 -5.50 -11.07 -13.88
C SER A 345 -6.60 -12.09 -13.61
N GLN A 346 -6.57 -12.76 -12.45
CA GLN A 346 -7.66 -13.64 -12.06
C GLN A 346 -8.96 -12.86 -11.79
N PHE A 347 -8.89 -11.62 -11.29
CA PHE A 347 -10.08 -10.77 -11.14
C PHE A 347 -10.71 -10.43 -12.50
N VAL A 348 -9.91 -9.99 -13.47
CA VAL A 348 -10.42 -9.72 -14.82
C VAL A 348 -11.00 -11.00 -15.43
N SER A 349 -10.35 -12.15 -15.23
CA SER A 349 -10.91 -13.46 -15.61
C SER A 349 -12.27 -13.70 -14.95
N ALA A 350 -12.40 -13.44 -13.64
CA ALA A 350 -13.64 -13.61 -12.90
C ALA A 350 -14.77 -12.73 -13.47
N VAL A 351 -14.43 -11.53 -13.93
CA VAL A 351 -15.36 -10.57 -14.56
C VAL A 351 -15.77 -11.00 -15.97
N VAL A 352 -14.85 -11.49 -16.81
CA VAL A 352 -15.13 -11.71 -18.25
C VAL A 352 -15.45 -13.15 -18.63
N GLN A 353 -14.98 -14.14 -17.87
CA GLN A 353 -15.16 -15.58 -18.16
C GLN A 353 -15.46 -16.45 -16.92
N GLY A 354 -15.56 -15.87 -15.72
CA GLY A 354 -15.93 -16.55 -14.48
C GLY A 354 -17.43 -16.49 -14.16
N GLY A 355 -17.83 -17.19 -13.09
CA GLY A 355 -19.17 -17.09 -12.52
C GLY A 355 -19.42 -15.78 -11.79
N TYR A 356 -18.37 -15.15 -11.24
CA TYR A 356 -18.48 -13.91 -10.49
C TYR A 356 -18.98 -12.72 -11.33
N GLY A 357 -18.58 -12.63 -12.60
CA GLY A 357 -18.95 -11.51 -13.47
C GLY A 357 -20.47 -11.33 -13.64
N ASP A 358 -21.23 -12.43 -13.58
CA ASP A 358 -22.70 -12.40 -13.64
C ASP A 358 -23.30 -11.76 -12.36
N GLU A 359 -22.74 -12.09 -11.19
CA GLU A 359 -23.12 -11.47 -9.91
C GLU A 359 -22.73 -9.99 -9.87
N LEU A 360 -21.49 -9.66 -10.27
CA LEU A 360 -21.00 -8.29 -10.28
C LEU A 360 -21.86 -7.37 -11.16
N ARG A 361 -22.26 -7.83 -12.35
CA ARG A 361 -23.15 -7.09 -13.26
C ARG A 361 -24.57 -6.91 -12.71
N ASN A 362 -25.03 -7.80 -11.82
CA ASN A 362 -26.31 -7.65 -11.15
C ASN A 362 -26.25 -6.66 -9.99
N GLU A 363 -25.12 -6.61 -9.28
CA GLU A 363 -24.92 -5.75 -8.11
C GLU A 363 -24.47 -4.32 -8.49
N VAL A 364 -23.71 -4.16 -9.58
CA VAL A 364 -23.18 -2.89 -10.10
C VAL A 364 -23.51 -2.78 -11.58
N LYS A 365 -24.74 -2.35 -11.87
CA LYS A 365 -25.39 -2.52 -13.18
C LYS A 365 -24.93 -1.52 -14.23
N SER A 366 -24.59 -0.32 -13.81
CA SER A 366 -24.33 0.81 -14.71
C SER A 366 -22.90 0.85 -15.21
N TRP A 367 -21.99 0.12 -14.57
CA TRP A 367 -20.57 0.10 -14.94
C TRP A 367 -20.31 -0.73 -16.20
N PRO A 368 -19.43 -0.27 -17.11
CA PRO A 368 -19.15 -0.94 -18.38
C PRO A 368 -18.16 -2.11 -18.22
N TRP A 369 -18.51 -3.13 -17.43
CA TRP A 369 -17.62 -4.26 -17.08
C TRP A 369 -17.00 -4.99 -18.28
N ASN A 370 -17.66 -5.00 -19.44
CA ASN A 370 -17.13 -5.64 -20.65
C ASN A 370 -15.94 -4.87 -21.28
N ASN A 371 -15.73 -3.62 -20.86
CA ASN A 371 -14.62 -2.76 -21.33
C ASN A 371 -13.47 -2.71 -20.31
N THR A 372 -13.44 -3.63 -19.35
CA THR A 372 -12.39 -3.70 -18.35
C THR A 372 -11.05 -4.00 -19.00
N THR A 373 -10.03 -3.19 -18.70
CA THR A 373 -8.68 -3.33 -19.26
C THR A 373 -7.68 -3.67 -18.15
N LEU A 374 -6.89 -4.73 -18.37
CA LEU A 374 -5.81 -5.14 -17.48
C LEU A 374 -4.48 -4.49 -17.88
N THR A 375 -3.74 -3.99 -16.90
CA THR A 375 -2.28 -3.77 -17.04
C THR A 375 -1.56 -4.43 -15.88
N ALA A 376 -0.82 -5.49 -16.15
CA ALA A 376 -0.11 -6.29 -15.16
C ALA A 376 1.39 -6.00 -15.18
N TYR A 377 2.03 -5.98 -14.01
CA TYR A 377 3.47 -5.76 -13.86
C TYR A 377 4.14 -6.91 -13.14
N ALA A 378 5.20 -7.46 -13.73
CA ALA A 378 5.95 -8.59 -13.18
C ALA A 378 5.01 -9.73 -12.74
N GLN A 379 4.11 -10.11 -13.64
CA GLN A 379 3.02 -11.01 -13.36
C GLN A 379 3.55 -12.44 -13.20
N PRO A 380 3.30 -13.11 -12.06
CA PRO A 380 3.50 -14.56 -11.97
C PRO A 380 2.44 -15.28 -12.83
N ILE A 381 2.71 -16.52 -13.24
CA ILE A 381 1.77 -17.32 -14.02
C ILE A 381 0.39 -17.39 -13.32
N PRO A 382 -0.67 -16.83 -13.94
CA PRO A 382 -2.01 -16.80 -13.35
C PRO A 382 -2.84 -18.08 -13.61
N GLY A 383 -2.51 -18.87 -14.64
CA GLY A 383 -3.29 -20.04 -15.03
C GLY A 383 -2.63 -20.87 -16.13
N ASN A 384 -3.38 -21.84 -16.65
CA ASN A 384 -2.92 -22.75 -17.69
C ASN A 384 -3.09 -22.18 -19.11
N PRO A 385 -2.50 -22.82 -20.14
CA PRO A 385 -2.65 -22.39 -21.53
C PRO A 385 -4.09 -22.23 -22.03
N ASP A 386 -5.00 -23.15 -21.65
CA ASP A 386 -6.40 -23.07 -22.07
C ASP A 386 -7.11 -21.83 -21.46
N TRP A 387 -6.79 -21.54 -20.19
CA TRP A 387 -7.26 -20.34 -19.50
C TRP A 387 -6.71 -19.08 -20.16
N ALA A 388 -5.40 -19.05 -20.45
CA ALA A 388 -4.72 -17.88 -21.03
C ALA A 388 -5.25 -17.56 -22.43
N ALA A 389 -5.39 -18.57 -23.30
CA ALA A 389 -5.94 -18.41 -24.63
C ALA A 389 -7.39 -17.88 -24.61
N SER A 390 -8.20 -18.34 -23.66
CA SER A 390 -9.58 -17.84 -23.46
C SER A 390 -9.59 -16.41 -22.91
N PHE A 391 -8.68 -16.11 -21.98
CA PHE A 391 -8.51 -14.77 -21.40
C PHE A 391 -8.13 -13.75 -22.50
N ASP A 392 -7.11 -14.02 -23.30
CA ASP A 392 -6.62 -13.07 -24.32
C ASP A 392 -7.66 -12.79 -25.41
N LYS A 393 -8.51 -13.79 -25.70
CA LYS A 393 -9.65 -13.61 -26.61
C LYS A 393 -10.71 -12.68 -26.02
N THR A 394 -10.93 -12.72 -24.71
CA THR A 394 -12.00 -11.97 -24.02
C THR A 394 -11.52 -10.63 -23.47
N SER A 395 -10.22 -10.44 -23.26
CA SER A 395 -9.58 -9.20 -22.82
C SER A 395 -8.39 -8.84 -23.75
N PRO A 396 -8.65 -8.51 -25.03
CA PRO A 396 -7.59 -8.28 -26.02
C PRO A 396 -6.76 -7.02 -25.78
N THR A 397 -7.18 -6.15 -24.84
CA THR A 397 -6.46 -4.94 -24.45
C THR A 397 -5.56 -5.15 -23.22
N ALA A 398 -5.50 -6.36 -22.69
CA ALA A 398 -4.64 -6.68 -21.56
C ALA A 398 -3.17 -6.57 -21.95
N GLU A 399 -2.37 -5.95 -21.08
CA GLU A 399 -0.93 -5.78 -21.25
C GLU A 399 -0.18 -6.35 -20.03
N HIS A 400 0.98 -6.97 -20.26
CA HIS A 400 1.85 -7.48 -19.21
C HIS A 400 3.28 -6.96 -19.41
N TYR A 401 3.80 -6.18 -18.45
CA TYR A 401 5.14 -5.60 -18.49
C TYR A 401 6.07 -6.25 -17.46
N TRP A 402 7.32 -6.48 -17.83
CA TRP A 402 8.38 -6.89 -16.90
C TRP A 402 9.76 -6.49 -17.43
N VAL A 403 10.78 -6.50 -16.58
CA VAL A 403 12.16 -6.21 -16.97
C VAL A 403 12.92 -7.50 -17.20
N GLU A 404 13.80 -7.51 -18.21
CA GLU A 404 14.71 -8.60 -18.48
C GLU A 404 15.52 -9.04 -17.25
N GLY A 405 15.55 -10.35 -17.00
CA GLY A 405 16.18 -10.95 -15.83
C GLY A 405 15.27 -11.02 -14.60
N ASP A 406 13.98 -10.73 -14.75
CA ASP A 406 12.99 -11.03 -13.70
C ASP A 406 12.81 -12.56 -13.60
N ASP A 407 13.46 -13.16 -12.61
CA ASP A 407 13.41 -14.60 -12.37
C ASP A 407 12.00 -15.11 -12.03
N VAL A 408 11.09 -14.27 -11.51
CA VAL A 408 9.72 -14.71 -11.22
C VAL A 408 8.96 -14.91 -12.53
N VAL A 409 9.09 -13.97 -13.48
CA VAL A 409 8.43 -14.03 -14.78
C VAL A 409 9.13 -15.00 -15.74
N GLU A 410 10.47 -14.98 -15.77
CA GLU A 410 11.27 -15.75 -16.72
C GLU A 410 11.52 -17.19 -16.25
N ALA A 411 11.72 -17.46 -14.96
CA ALA A 411 11.88 -18.84 -14.49
C ALA A 411 10.56 -19.60 -14.61
N THR A 412 9.41 -18.96 -14.40
CA THR A 412 8.09 -19.59 -14.63
C THR A 412 7.84 -19.92 -16.10
N ALA A 413 8.51 -19.24 -17.05
CA ALA A 413 8.51 -19.56 -18.48
C ALA A 413 9.57 -20.60 -18.89
N GLY A 414 10.51 -20.96 -18.02
CA GLY A 414 11.66 -21.83 -18.31
C GLY A 414 11.43 -23.33 -18.08
N ARG A 415 12.08 -24.17 -18.91
CA ARG A 415 12.02 -25.67 -18.87
C ARG A 415 12.33 -26.31 -17.50
N MET A 416 13.07 -25.64 -16.62
CA MET A 416 13.45 -26.16 -15.29
C MET A 416 12.32 -26.06 -14.26
N VAL A 417 11.41 -25.09 -14.40
CA VAL A 417 10.24 -24.92 -13.51
C VAL A 417 9.05 -25.75 -13.99
N GLY A 418 8.97 -26.05 -15.29
CA GLY A 418 8.01 -27.01 -15.86
C GLY A 418 8.17 -28.48 -15.41
N LEU A 419 9.16 -28.78 -14.54
CA LEU A 419 9.27 -30.05 -13.83
C LEU A 419 8.52 -30.06 -12.48
N LEU A 420 8.13 -28.88 -11.96
CA LEU A 420 7.55 -28.72 -10.61
C LEU A 420 6.25 -27.89 -10.59
N ILE A 421 5.88 -27.23 -11.70
CA ILE A 421 4.62 -26.48 -11.86
C ILE A 421 3.84 -27.12 -13.02
N ASP A 422 2.54 -27.38 -12.81
CA ASP A 422 1.62 -27.73 -13.91
C ASP A 422 1.73 -26.69 -15.02
N LYS A 423 1.81 -27.13 -16.29
CA LYS A 423 2.07 -26.24 -17.45
C LYS A 423 1.22 -24.97 -17.37
N GLY A 424 1.86 -23.85 -17.10
CA GLY A 424 1.22 -22.55 -16.96
C GLY A 424 1.61 -21.59 -18.07
N GLU A 425 0.81 -20.54 -18.24
CA GLU A 425 1.02 -19.51 -19.26
C GLU A 425 0.62 -18.13 -18.73
N HIS A 426 1.38 -17.12 -19.14
CA HIS A 426 1.07 -15.70 -18.89
C HIS A 426 -0.13 -15.26 -19.74
N CYS A 427 -0.75 -14.12 -19.40
CA CYS A 427 -1.82 -13.54 -20.22
C CYS A 427 -1.52 -12.08 -20.60
N GLY A 428 -2.27 -11.56 -21.56
CA GLY A 428 -2.11 -10.24 -22.12
C GLY A 428 -0.94 -10.13 -23.10
N GLU A 429 -0.88 -8.99 -23.79
CA GLU A 429 0.23 -8.67 -24.66
C GLU A 429 1.52 -8.52 -23.84
N GLN A 430 2.48 -9.39 -24.13
CA GLN A 430 3.75 -9.48 -23.43
C GLN A 430 4.71 -8.34 -23.83
N LYS A 431 5.07 -7.46 -22.89
CA LYS A 431 5.91 -6.27 -23.07
C LYS A 431 7.19 -6.38 -22.22
N LYS A 432 8.19 -7.11 -22.73
CA LYS A 432 9.51 -7.22 -22.09
C LYS A 432 10.31 -5.92 -22.25
N LEU A 433 10.75 -5.34 -21.15
CA LEU A 433 11.59 -4.16 -21.07
C LEU A 433 13.06 -4.55 -20.91
N ASN A 434 13.98 -3.83 -21.54
CA ASN A 434 15.42 -4.11 -21.40
C ASN A 434 15.90 -3.78 -19.99
N LYS A 435 16.90 -4.52 -19.49
CA LYS A 435 17.53 -4.24 -18.20
C LYS A 435 18.10 -2.81 -18.15
N ILE A 436 17.95 -2.13 -17.01
CA ILE A 436 18.55 -0.80 -16.80
C ILE A 436 20.05 -0.98 -16.58
N ALA A 437 20.86 -0.27 -17.37
CA ALA A 437 22.32 -0.30 -17.23
C ALA A 437 22.74 0.16 -15.83
N SER A 438 23.62 -0.61 -15.17
CA SER A 438 24.11 -0.34 -13.82
C SER A 438 23.07 -0.44 -12.69
N CYS A 439 21.86 -0.96 -12.97
CA CYS A 439 20.91 -1.34 -11.91
C CYS A 439 21.38 -2.64 -11.25
N ASN A 440 21.67 -2.56 -9.95
CA ASN A 440 22.11 -3.70 -9.14
C ASN A 440 20.98 -4.31 -8.30
N ASP A 441 19.74 -3.87 -8.51
CA ASP A 441 18.57 -4.39 -7.84
C ASP A 441 17.87 -5.51 -8.63
N ASN A 442 16.91 -6.14 -7.96
CA ASN A 442 16.06 -7.17 -8.52
C ASN A 442 15.16 -6.58 -9.64
N PRO A 443 15.22 -7.08 -10.89
CA PRO A 443 14.36 -6.63 -12.00
C PRO A 443 12.86 -6.76 -11.74
N HIS A 444 12.48 -7.59 -10.76
CA HIS A 444 11.11 -7.78 -10.30
C HIS A 444 10.54 -6.58 -9.54
N GLU A 445 11.36 -5.62 -9.12
CA GLU A 445 10.88 -4.53 -8.27
C GLU A 445 10.14 -3.44 -9.04
N VAL A 446 9.06 -2.94 -8.45
CA VAL A 446 8.14 -1.95 -9.07
C VAL A 446 8.87 -0.69 -9.56
N PHE A 447 9.87 -0.20 -8.82
CA PHE A 447 10.63 0.99 -9.18
C PHE A 447 11.66 0.72 -10.29
N VAL A 448 12.13 -0.52 -10.45
CA VAL A 448 13.00 -0.93 -11.57
C VAL A 448 12.17 -0.97 -12.85
N ILE A 449 10.97 -1.55 -12.80
CA ILE A 449 10.03 -1.53 -13.92
C ILE A 449 9.68 -0.08 -14.31
N ARG A 450 9.43 0.78 -13.31
CA ARG A 450 9.16 2.21 -13.53
C ARG A 450 10.31 2.91 -14.23
N GLY A 451 11.55 2.69 -13.76
CA GLY A 451 12.74 3.25 -14.37
C GLY A 451 12.94 2.78 -15.82
N ALA A 452 12.62 1.52 -16.12
CA ALA A 452 12.73 0.96 -17.47
C ALA A 452 11.67 1.55 -18.41
N LEU A 453 10.43 1.69 -17.95
CA LEU A 453 9.37 2.38 -18.71
C LEU A 453 9.75 3.82 -19.04
N LEU A 454 10.18 4.59 -18.04
CA LEU A 454 10.59 5.99 -18.23
C LEU A 454 11.81 6.12 -19.14
N ARG A 455 12.72 5.13 -19.13
CA ARG A 455 13.85 5.07 -20.06
C ARG A 455 13.37 4.99 -21.51
N ASP A 456 12.42 4.09 -21.78
CA ASP A 456 11.98 3.73 -23.13
C ASP A 456 10.90 4.67 -23.68
N MET A 457 10.31 5.52 -22.84
CA MET A 457 9.37 6.56 -23.25
C MET A 457 10.05 7.73 -24.00
N PRO A 458 9.33 8.43 -24.91
CA PRO A 458 9.80 9.63 -25.55
C PRO A 458 10.32 10.66 -24.53
N LYS A 459 11.52 11.20 -24.79
CA LYS A 459 12.16 12.16 -23.87
C LYS A 459 11.58 13.56 -24.08
N ASP A 460 10.44 13.81 -23.44
CA ASP A 460 9.88 15.14 -23.28
C ASP A 460 10.06 15.67 -21.83
N ALA A 461 9.60 16.90 -21.60
CA ALA A 461 9.72 17.55 -20.29
C ALA A 461 8.94 16.82 -19.19
N LEU A 462 7.79 16.22 -19.52
CA LEU A 462 6.98 15.46 -18.56
C LEU A 462 7.73 14.20 -18.12
N ILE A 463 8.21 13.40 -19.07
CA ILE A 463 8.97 12.17 -18.79
C ILE A 463 10.27 12.49 -18.04
N ALA A 464 10.94 13.59 -18.37
CA ALA A 464 12.11 14.05 -17.61
C ALA A 464 11.74 14.40 -16.15
N SER A 465 10.63 15.10 -15.93
CA SER A 465 10.12 15.42 -14.58
C SER A 465 9.79 14.16 -13.80
N LEU A 466 9.01 13.24 -14.40
CA LEU A 466 8.62 11.97 -13.77
C LEU A 466 9.82 11.07 -13.48
N GLY A 467 10.86 11.12 -14.32
CA GLY A 467 12.14 10.46 -14.11
C GLY A 467 12.98 11.04 -12.97
N SER A 468 12.76 12.30 -12.61
CA SER A 468 13.40 12.92 -11.43
C SER A 468 12.66 12.62 -10.12
N GLU A 469 11.38 12.27 -10.20
CA GLU A 469 10.59 11.81 -9.06
C GLU A 469 10.83 10.32 -8.84
N SER A 470 11.63 9.98 -7.83
CA SER A 470 11.73 8.59 -7.38
C SER A 470 10.73 8.31 -6.27
N THR A 471 10.06 7.17 -6.39
CA THR A 471 8.95 6.74 -5.53
C THR A 471 9.39 5.74 -4.46
N TRP A 472 10.68 5.39 -4.45
CA TRP A 472 11.27 4.40 -3.58
C TRP A 472 12.63 4.86 -3.07
N GLY A 473 12.88 4.69 -1.77
CA GLY A 473 14.13 5.06 -1.10
C GLY A 473 14.59 3.94 -0.19
N TYR A 474 15.84 3.52 -0.35
CA TYR A 474 16.49 2.51 0.48
C TYR A 474 17.55 3.17 1.35
N TYR A 475 17.71 2.70 2.58
CA TYR A 475 18.70 3.24 3.51
C TYR A 475 19.46 2.10 4.18
N ASP A 476 20.80 2.17 4.11
CA ASP A 476 21.68 1.12 4.66
C ASP A 476 21.73 1.14 6.21
N SER A 477 21.21 2.19 6.85
CA SER A 477 21.16 2.32 8.31
C SER A 477 19.99 3.21 8.73
N PHE A 478 19.65 3.12 10.02
CA PHE A 478 18.63 3.97 10.60
C PHE A 478 19.06 5.46 10.57
N ALA A 479 20.34 5.76 10.85
CA ALA A 479 20.92 7.10 10.70
C ALA A 479 20.63 7.71 9.33
N LYS A 480 20.91 6.95 8.26
CA LYS A 480 20.67 7.40 6.89
C LYS A 480 19.20 7.59 6.57
N MET A 481 18.33 6.72 7.10
CA MET A 481 16.88 6.86 6.93
C MET A 481 16.38 8.16 7.52
N ILE A 482 16.70 8.43 8.79
CA ILE A 482 16.26 9.66 9.45
C ILE A 482 16.90 10.88 8.78
N ALA A 483 18.18 10.82 8.39
CA ALA A 483 18.89 11.89 7.66
C ALA A 483 18.37 12.17 6.25
N GLY A 484 17.48 11.33 5.70
CA GLY A 484 17.04 11.46 4.32
C GLY A 484 18.20 11.26 3.33
N GLU A 485 19.07 10.29 3.62
CA GLU A 485 20.24 9.92 2.84
C GLU A 485 20.05 8.55 2.16
N PRO A 486 19.15 8.47 1.16
CA PRO A 486 18.84 7.22 0.48
C PRO A 486 19.99 6.77 -0.43
N LYS A 487 20.11 5.46 -0.59
CA LYS A 487 20.91 4.81 -1.61
C LYS A 487 20.08 4.64 -2.88
N SER A 488 20.65 5.03 -4.03
CA SER A 488 20.07 4.71 -5.33
C SER A 488 20.55 3.34 -5.79
N PHE A 489 19.61 2.50 -6.20
CA PHE A 489 19.88 1.17 -6.76
C PHE A 489 19.66 1.09 -8.27
N VAL A 490 18.99 2.10 -8.84
CA VAL A 490 18.68 2.16 -10.28
C VAL A 490 19.84 2.72 -11.10
N ALA A 491 20.61 3.66 -10.53
CA ALA A 491 21.77 4.26 -11.19
C ALA A 491 22.90 4.50 -10.20
N THR A 492 24.05 3.87 -10.45
CA THR A 492 25.29 4.05 -9.67
C THR A 492 25.68 5.53 -9.60
N GLY A 493 25.75 6.08 -8.39
CA GLY A 493 26.13 7.49 -8.15
C GLY A 493 24.98 8.50 -8.23
N ALA A 494 23.76 8.09 -8.57
CA ALA A 494 22.59 8.95 -8.42
C ALA A 494 22.19 9.09 -6.94
N GLN A 495 21.72 10.27 -6.54
CA GLN A 495 21.08 10.41 -5.22
C GLN A 495 19.73 9.68 -5.23
N GLY A 496 19.46 8.88 -4.20
CA GLY A 496 18.15 8.23 -4.05
C GLY A 496 17.05 9.26 -3.71
N ALA A 497 15.80 8.79 -3.65
CA ALA A 497 14.66 9.64 -3.31
C ALA A 497 14.70 10.09 -1.84
N LYS A 498 14.81 11.39 -1.59
CA LYS A 498 14.66 11.95 -0.23
C LYS A 498 13.18 11.92 0.19
N ILE A 499 12.70 10.75 0.58
CA ILE A 499 11.30 10.50 0.95
C ILE A 499 11.07 10.81 2.43
N VAL A 500 11.99 10.37 3.29
CA VAL A 500 11.97 10.70 4.72
C VAL A 500 12.78 11.97 4.91
N THR A 501 12.19 12.96 5.58
CA THR A 501 12.86 14.22 5.92
C THR A 501 12.57 14.58 7.38
N PRO A 502 13.39 15.42 8.03
CA PRO A 502 13.10 15.90 9.38
C PRO A 502 11.71 16.53 9.51
N GLU A 503 11.24 17.22 8.46
CA GLU A 503 9.97 17.93 8.45
C GLU A 503 8.76 17.00 8.34
N ASN A 504 8.89 15.86 7.63
CA ASN A 504 7.78 14.94 7.44
C ASN A 504 7.78 13.75 8.42
N LEU A 505 8.93 13.37 8.97
CA LEU A 505 9.06 12.20 9.83
C LEU A 505 8.18 12.30 11.07
N GLN A 506 8.19 13.44 11.76
CA GLN A 506 7.34 13.64 12.94
C GLN A 506 5.86 13.55 12.58
N ASN A 507 5.46 14.17 11.46
CA ASN A 507 4.09 14.11 10.97
C ASN A 507 3.66 12.68 10.64
N MET A 508 4.53 11.90 9.98
CA MET A 508 4.29 10.48 9.70
C MET A 508 4.07 9.68 10.99
N LEU A 509 5.00 9.79 11.94
CA LEU A 509 4.94 9.08 13.22
C LEU A 509 3.67 9.40 14.00
N GLN A 510 3.28 10.68 14.06
CA GLN A 510 2.04 11.12 14.70
C GLN A 510 0.81 10.53 13.99
N LYS A 511 0.80 10.48 12.66
CA LYS A 511 -0.32 9.92 11.89
C LYS A 511 -0.45 8.41 12.02
N TYR A 512 0.65 7.70 12.22
CA TYR A 512 0.63 6.26 12.48
C TYR A 512 0.34 5.91 13.93
N ASN A 513 0.22 6.89 14.83
CA ASN A 513 0.21 6.65 16.27
C ASN A 513 1.39 5.77 16.72
N PHE A 514 2.57 6.00 16.12
CA PHE A 514 3.69 5.07 16.22
C PHE A 514 4.12 4.77 17.67
N GLY A 515 4.28 5.81 18.48
CA GLY A 515 4.68 5.71 19.88
C GLY A 515 3.68 4.92 20.71
N GLY A 516 2.38 5.18 20.53
CA GLY A 516 1.32 4.44 21.23
C GLY A 516 1.31 2.95 20.89
N GLU A 517 1.40 2.61 19.60
CA GLU A 517 1.46 1.21 19.15
C GLU A 517 2.74 0.50 19.65
N THR A 518 3.89 1.18 19.57
CA THR A 518 5.19 0.66 20.02
C THR A 518 5.20 0.38 21.52
N GLU A 519 4.73 1.32 22.34
CA GLU A 519 4.65 1.14 23.79
C GLU A 519 3.80 -0.06 24.19
N GLN A 520 2.62 -0.20 23.57
CA GLN A 520 1.72 -1.32 23.86
C GLN A 520 2.31 -2.65 23.43
N TRP A 521 2.99 -2.69 22.28
CA TRP A 521 3.68 -3.88 21.82
C TRP A 521 4.83 -4.27 22.75
N LEU A 522 5.65 -3.31 23.20
CA LEU A 522 6.74 -3.58 24.15
C LEU A 522 6.21 -4.16 25.46
N GLU A 523 5.11 -3.63 25.98
CA GLU A 523 4.48 -4.11 27.22
C GLU A 523 3.83 -5.49 27.05
N HIS A 524 3.03 -5.67 26.00
CA HIS A 524 2.17 -6.86 25.88
C HIS A 524 2.80 -8.02 25.11
N VAL A 525 3.88 -7.77 24.37
CA VAL A 525 4.60 -8.77 23.58
C VAL A 525 6.02 -8.92 24.08
N TYR A 526 6.84 -7.86 23.96
CA TYR A 526 8.29 -7.97 24.16
C TYR A 526 8.68 -8.35 25.59
N ALA A 527 8.10 -7.66 26.57
CA ALA A 527 8.35 -7.93 28.00
C ALA A 527 8.01 -9.37 28.38
N ARG A 528 6.92 -9.92 27.81
CA ARG A 528 6.47 -11.30 28.06
C ARG A 528 7.35 -12.33 27.35
N MET A 529 7.75 -12.04 26.11
CA MET A 529 8.66 -12.90 25.35
C MET A 529 9.99 -13.08 26.08
N ILE A 530 10.56 -12.00 26.62
CA ILE A 530 11.83 -12.06 27.35
C ILE A 530 11.67 -12.82 28.67
N ALA A 531 10.53 -12.72 29.34
CA ALA A 531 10.25 -13.44 30.58
C ALA A 531 10.05 -14.96 30.37
N ASP A 532 9.76 -15.39 29.14
CA ASP A 532 9.49 -16.79 28.84
C ASP A 532 10.77 -17.63 28.78
N LYS A 533 10.86 -18.64 29.66
CA LYS A 533 12.03 -19.52 29.78
C LYS A 533 12.34 -20.29 28.50
N SER A 534 11.33 -20.59 27.69
CA SER A 534 11.50 -21.30 26.41
C SER A 534 12.17 -20.44 25.33
N SER A 535 12.14 -19.10 25.48
CA SER A 535 12.79 -18.17 24.55
C SER A 535 14.33 -18.20 24.62
N TYR A 536 14.93 -18.85 25.63
CA TYR A 536 16.37 -18.83 25.86
C TYR A 536 16.93 -20.22 26.14
N ILE A 537 17.76 -20.75 25.24
CA ILE A 537 18.60 -21.90 25.53
C ILE A 537 19.94 -21.41 26.08
N GLY A 538 20.13 -21.56 27.39
CA GLY A 538 21.39 -21.29 28.07
C GLY A 538 21.21 -21.23 29.59
N PRO A 539 22.21 -21.61 30.40
CA PRO A 539 22.09 -21.73 31.86
C PRO A 539 22.01 -20.39 32.63
N LYS A 540 21.72 -19.26 31.97
CA LYS A 540 21.62 -17.95 32.63
C LYS A 540 20.24 -17.76 33.29
N PHE A 541 20.17 -18.25 34.52
CA PHE A 541 19.37 -17.86 35.70
C PHE A 541 17.99 -17.21 35.49
N GLN A 542 16.97 -17.86 36.04
CA GLN A 542 15.61 -17.33 36.24
C GLN A 542 15.57 -15.92 36.83
N SER A 543 16.48 -15.59 37.76
CA SER A 543 16.56 -14.26 38.37
C SER A 543 16.80 -13.15 37.34
N THR A 544 17.44 -13.47 36.21
CA THR A 544 17.68 -12.51 35.13
C THR A 544 16.45 -12.28 34.26
N LEU A 545 15.49 -13.22 34.15
CA LEU A 545 14.33 -13.07 33.27
C LEU A 545 13.29 -12.10 33.86
N ASP A 546 13.01 -12.20 35.15
CA ASP A 546 12.09 -11.30 35.84
C ASP A 546 12.68 -9.88 35.93
N GLU A 547 14.00 -9.78 36.16
CA GLU A 547 14.74 -8.50 36.11
C GLU A 547 14.70 -7.87 34.72
N ARG A 548 14.84 -8.66 33.66
CA ARG A 548 14.74 -8.19 32.27
C ARG A 548 13.33 -7.78 31.89
N GLN A 549 12.31 -8.53 32.32
CA GLN A 549 10.91 -8.13 32.14
C GLN A 549 10.67 -6.79 32.85
N LYS A 550 11.12 -6.67 34.10
CA LYS A 550 11.01 -5.43 34.87
C LYS A 550 11.74 -4.27 34.18
N LEU A 551 12.92 -4.50 33.63
CA LEU A 551 13.65 -3.49 32.85
C LEU A 551 12.82 -2.98 31.66
N VAL A 552 12.24 -3.88 30.86
CA VAL A 552 11.38 -3.48 29.74
C VAL A 552 10.15 -2.70 30.24
N MET A 553 9.51 -3.15 31.31
CA MET A 553 8.36 -2.45 31.90
C MET A 553 8.74 -1.07 32.45
N ASP A 554 9.91 -0.94 33.07
CA ASP A 554 10.44 0.33 33.57
C ASP A 554 10.76 1.30 32.41
N ILE A 555 11.26 0.78 31.29
CA ILE A 555 11.47 1.54 30.05
C ILE A 555 10.12 2.02 29.49
N VAL A 556 9.12 1.14 29.33
CA VAL A 556 7.78 1.54 28.87
C VAL A 556 7.17 2.59 29.80
N GLY A 557 7.35 2.43 31.12
CA GLY A 557 6.93 3.41 32.12
C GLY A 557 7.60 4.77 31.96
N ARG A 558 8.86 4.83 31.52
CA ARG A 558 9.54 6.09 31.13
C ARG A 558 9.07 6.60 29.78
N MET A 559 8.80 5.72 28.81
CA MET A 559 8.32 6.11 27.49
C MET A 559 7.01 6.90 27.57
N ARG A 560 6.10 6.48 28.46
CA ARG A 560 4.80 7.12 28.70
C ARG A 560 4.85 8.45 29.45
N LYS A 561 5.98 8.79 30.07
CA LYS A 561 6.10 10.09 30.74
C LYS A 561 6.12 11.21 29.70
N PRO A 562 5.59 12.40 30.03
CA PRO A 562 5.79 13.57 29.20
C PRO A 562 7.28 13.79 28.93
N PRO A 563 7.64 14.29 27.74
CA PRO A 563 9.00 14.72 27.45
C PRO A 563 9.53 15.66 28.54
N ALA A 564 10.79 15.49 28.92
CA ALA A 564 11.51 16.44 29.73
C ALA A 564 11.54 17.81 29.02
N ALA A 565 11.59 18.87 29.81
CA ALA A 565 11.66 20.23 29.29
C ALA A 565 13.01 20.53 28.60
N ASP A 566 14.02 19.71 28.85
CA ASP A 566 15.38 19.85 28.31
C ASP A 566 15.70 18.69 27.36
N ALA A 567 16.06 19.02 26.12
CA ALA A 567 16.46 18.07 25.10
C ALA A 567 17.72 17.27 25.51
N ALA A 568 18.64 17.87 26.27
CA ALA A 568 19.82 17.17 26.77
C ALA A 568 19.44 16.05 27.75
N GLN A 569 18.49 16.32 28.64
CA GLN A 569 17.98 15.33 29.59
C GLN A 569 17.26 14.16 28.88
N GLU A 570 16.55 14.45 27.79
CA GLU A 570 15.94 13.40 26.96
C GLU A 570 16.99 12.51 26.28
N LEU A 571 18.03 13.12 25.70
CA LEU A 571 19.13 12.39 25.06
C LEU A 571 19.88 11.52 26.07
N ASP A 572 20.15 12.03 27.28
CA ASP A 572 20.79 11.25 28.33
C ASP A 572 19.91 10.09 28.79
N THR A 573 18.60 10.29 28.89
CA THR A 573 17.65 9.23 29.23
C THR A 573 17.65 8.13 28.17
N LEU A 574 17.58 8.49 26.89
CA LEU A 574 17.68 7.55 25.77
C LEU A 574 18.99 6.76 25.79
N ALA A 575 20.13 7.43 25.97
CA ALA A 575 21.44 6.79 26.02
C ALA A 575 21.58 5.81 27.21
N ASN A 576 21.01 6.17 28.36
CA ASN A 576 20.97 5.30 29.54
C ASN A 576 20.07 4.08 29.31
N ASP A 577 18.92 4.28 28.66
CA ASP A 577 18.02 3.19 28.30
C ASP A 577 18.68 2.21 27.32
N PHE A 578 19.41 2.71 26.31
CA PHE A 578 20.20 1.88 25.40
C PHE A 578 21.24 1.04 26.13
N THR A 579 22.05 1.70 26.97
CA THR A 579 23.11 1.03 27.74
C THR A 579 22.52 -0.05 28.65
N SER A 580 21.33 0.20 29.20
CA SER A 580 20.62 -0.77 30.04
C SER A 580 20.11 -1.97 29.26
N LEU A 581 19.68 -1.78 28.01
CA LEU A 581 19.27 -2.86 27.10
C LEU A 581 20.49 -3.69 26.65
N ASP A 582 21.49 -3.04 26.04
CA ASP A 582 22.71 -3.66 25.47
C ASP A 582 23.50 -4.46 26.53
N GLY A 583 23.72 -3.86 27.71
CA GLY A 583 24.54 -4.47 28.77
C GLY A 583 23.91 -5.68 29.47
N ASN A 584 22.58 -5.88 29.38
CA ASN A 584 21.86 -6.87 30.18
C ASN A 584 21.13 -7.95 29.39
N LEU A 585 20.84 -7.72 28.10
CA LEU A 585 20.05 -8.63 27.27
C LEU A 585 20.93 -9.47 26.33
N GLY A 586 22.03 -8.92 25.79
CA GLY A 586 23.06 -9.62 25.02
C GLY A 586 22.64 -10.03 23.59
N LEU A 587 21.75 -9.26 22.96
CA LEU A 587 21.03 -9.57 21.72
C LEU A 587 21.16 -8.44 20.69
N GLU A 588 22.30 -8.40 19.99
CA GLU A 588 22.73 -7.25 19.17
C GLU A 588 21.67 -6.74 18.16
N ASN A 589 21.07 -7.59 17.31
CA ASN A 589 20.13 -7.12 16.26
C ASN A 589 18.72 -6.77 16.75
N GLU A 590 18.27 -7.41 17.83
CA GLU A 590 16.92 -7.26 18.39
C GLU A 590 16.83 -5.99 19.23
N GLU A 591 17.83 -5.74 20.07
CA GLU A 591 17.94 -4.53 20.88
C GLU A 591 18.07 -3.28 19.99
N GLN A 592 18.82 -3.37 18.89
CA GLN A 592 18.87 -2.30 17.89
C GLN A 592 17.48 -1.99 17.31
N TRP A 593 16.65 -3.01 17.06
CA TRP A 593 15.29 -2.81 16.57
C TRP A 593 14.41 -2.13 17.62
N VAL A 594 14.43 -2.64 18.85
CA VAL A 594 13.67 -2.07 19.98
C VAL A 594 14.10 -0.63 20.24
N TYR A 595 15.41 -0.37 20.23
CA TYR A 595 15.94 0.95 20.46
C TYR A 595 15.65 1.92 19.32
N THR A 596 15.68 1.46 18.07
CA THR A 596 15.20 2.25 16.92
C THR A 596 13.75 2.68 17.14
N ALA A 597 12.90 1.76 17.61
CA ALA A 597 11.51 2.08 17.92
C ALA A 597 11.39 3.09 19.09
N MET A 598 12.24 2.97 20.12
CA MET A 598 12.30 3.95 21.22
C MET A 598 12.73 5.34 20.75
N ILE A 599 13.71 5.43 19.84
CA ILE A 599 14.12 6.70 19.25
C ILE A 599 12.96 7.32 18.46
N LEU A 600 12.28 6.54 17.62
CA LEU A 600 11.14 7.03 16.84
C LEU A 600 9.97 7.48 17.73
N ASP A 601 9.68 6.78 18.83
CA ASP A 601 8.72 7.25 19.84
C ASP A 601 9.12 8.63 20.40
N ARG A 602 10.41 8.81 20.70
CA ARG A 602 10.91 10.09 21.19
C ARG A 602 10.84 11.18 20.14
N VAL A 603 11.27 10.93 18.91
CA VAL A 603 11.14 11.87 17.80
C VAL A 603 9.68 12.32 17.63
N GLN A 604 8.72 11.40 17.74
CA GLN A 604 7.30 11.73 17.69
C GLN A 604 6.88 12.73 18.79
N LYS A 605 7.30 12.48 20.04
CA LYS A 605 6.85 13.23 21.23
C LYS A 605 7.60 14.53 21.49
N THR A 606 8.89 14.57 21.20
CA THR A 606 9.78 15.66 21.62
C THR A 606 10.17 16.57 20.45
N GLY A 607 10.04 16.09 19.21
CA GLY A 607 10.56 16.78 18.03
C GLY A 607 12.08 16.82 17.97
N LEU A 608 12.78 15.94 18.71
CA LEU A 608 14.24 15.81 18.63
C LEU A 608 14.67 15.65 17.17
N SER A 609 15.60 16.51 16.75
CA SER A 609 16.17 16.42 15.42
C SER A 609 17.25 15.33 15.37
N ILE A 610 17.58 14.90 14.16
CA ILE A 610 18.68 13.95 13.92
C ILE A 610 19.99 14.51 14.44
N LYS A 611 20.20 15.82 14.30
CA LYS A 611 21.38 16.50 14.80
C LYS A 611 21.48 16.38 16.32
N ASP A 612 20.34 16.45 17.02
CA ASP A 612 20.30 16.25 18.46
C ASP A 612 20.66 14.81 18.81
N LEU A 613 20.09 13.82 18.11
CA LEU A 613 20.40 12.40 18.32
C LEU A 613 21.86 12.07 18.03
N GLN A 614 22.44 12.60 16.95
CA GLN A 614 23.84 12.40 16.57
C GLN A 614 24.84 13.09 17.50
N SER A 615 24.39 14.09 18.28
CA SER A 615 25.25 14.79 19.25
C SER A 615 25.64 13.91 20.45
N ASN A 616 24.86 12.88 20.75
CA ASN A 616 25.16 11.90 21.79
C ASN A 616 25.87 10.68 21.18
N THR A 617 27.12 10.41 21.59
CA THR A 617 27.97 9.36 21.01
C THR A 617 27.37 7.96 21.14
N THR A 618 26.69 7.66 22.26
CA THR A 618 26.05 6.36 22.48
C THR A 618 24.90 6.15 21.49
N ILE A 619 24.04 7.17 21.35
CA ILE A 619 22.93 7.14 20.40
C ILE A 619 23.48 7.03 18.97
N ASN A 620 24.45 7.87 18.61
CA ASN A 620 25.03 7.90 17.26
C ASN A 620 25.64 6.56 16.87
N THR A 621 26.33 5.89 17.79
CA THR A 621 26.91 4.56 17.54
C THR A 621 25.83 3.54 17.17
N CYS A 622 24.67 3.60 17.82
CA CYS A 622 23.54 2.73 17.48
C CYS A 622 22.83 3.15 16.19
N LEU A 623 22.76 4.44 15.88
CA LEU A 623 22.17 4.91 14.61
C LEU A 623 22.99 4.44 13.39
N GLU A 624 24.32 4.41 13.54
CA GLU A 624 25.29 4.07 12.51
C GLU A 624 25.58 2.56 12.41
N SER A 625 25.22 1.77 13.44
CA SER A 625 25.36 0.32 13.36
C SER A 625 24.51 -0.18 12.20
N LYS A 626 25.15 -0.88 11.24
CA LYS A 626 24.40 -1.65 10.25
C LYS A 626 23.60 -2.69 11.02
N ALA A 627 22.36 -2.93 10.59
CA ALA A 627 21.69 -4.17 10.94
C ALA A 627 22.58 -5.28 10.37
N ASN A 628 23.24 -6.04 11.25
CA ASN A 628 24.19 -7.08 10.86
C ASN A 628 23.49 -8.36 10.40
#